data_AF-A0A3M1P355-F1
#
_entry.id   AF-A0A3M1P355-F1
#
_cell.length_a   1.000
_cell.length_b   1.000
_cell.length_c   1.000
_cell.angle_alpha   90.00
_cell.angle_beta   90.00
_cell.angle_gamma   90.00
#
_symmetry.space_group_name_H-M   'P 1'
#
loop_
_entity.id
_entity.type
_entity.pdbx_description
1 polymer ?
#
loop_
_entity_poly.entity_id
_entity_poly.type
_entity_poly.pdbx_seq_one_letter_code
_entity_poly.pdbx_strand_id
1 'polypeptide(L)' 'MKRTLVMLLAGGVGSRLSILAHHRAKPAVPFGGMYRIIDFTLSNAMNSGLNVVGVLTQYKPLSLMDHIGTGEP' A
#
# COMPACT_ATOMS: atom_id res chain seq x y z
N MET A 1 -2.12 -21.80 14.76
CA MET A 1 -1.35 -20.79 14.00
C MET A 1 -1.38 -19.49 14.78
N LYS A 2 -0.26 -18.78 14.93
CA LYS A 2 -0.24 -17.49 15.63
C LYS A 2 -1.02 -16.47 14.80
N ARG A 3 -1.96 -15.78 15.44
CA ARG A 3 -2.78 -14.73 14.84
C ARG A 3 -1.92 -13.47 14.74
N THR A 4 -1.18 -13.35 13.64
CA THR A 4 -0.25 -12.24 13.39
C THR A 4 -0.97 -11.10 12.67
N LEU A 5 -0.82 -9.88 13.17
CA LEU A 5 -1.24 -8.66 12.49
C LEU A 5 -0.04 -8.10 11.72
N VAL A 6 -0.22 -7.89 10.41
CA VAL A 6 0.73 -7.13 9.58
C VAL A 6 0.31 -5.66 9.62
N MET A 7 1.23 -4.77 9.97
CA MET A 7 0.99 -3.33 9.93
C MET A 7 1.86 -2.68 8.86
N LEU A 8 1.23 -2.20 7.78
CA LEU A 8 1.91 -1.51 6.69
C LEU A 8 1.90 0.00 6.92
N LEU A 9 3.08 0.61 7.04
CA LEU A 9 3.25 2.05 7.19
C LEU A 9 3.27 2.74 5.82
N ALA A 10 2.08 3.04 5.29
CA ALA A 10 1.85 3.56 3.95
C ALA A 10 1.74 5.11 3.88
N GLY A 11 2.31 5.82 4.85
CA GLY A 11 2.27 7.29 4.94
C GLY A 11 3.37 8.04 4.18
N GLY A 12 4.25 7.35 3.42
CA GLY A 12 5.42 7.98 2.80
C GLY A 12 5.07 9.07 1.77
N VAL A 13 5.55 10.30 1.99
CA VAL A 13 5.36 11.44 1.07
C VAL A 13 5.96 11.19 -0.32
N GLY A 14 7.12 10.52 -0.38
CA GLY A 14 7.80 10.27 -1.65
C GLY A 14 8.42 11.51 -2.29
N SER A 15 8.92 12.47 -1.49
CA SER A 15 9.50 13.73 -1.99
C SER A 15 10.54 13.58 -3.10
N ARG A 16 11.34 12.51 -3.05
CA ARG A 16 12.36 12.19 -4.08
C ARG A 16 11.80 11.65 -5.40
N LEU A 17 10.50 11.30 -5.46
CA LEU A 17 9.84 10.82 -6.67
C LEU A 17 9.21 11.95 -7.51
N SER A 18 9.37 13.21 -7.07
CA SER A 18 8.95 14.40 -7.83
C SER A 18 7.49 14.26 -8.34
N ILE A 19 7.27 14.43 -9.65
CA ILE A 19 5.95 14.40 -10.29
C ILE A 19 5.15 13.12 -10.02
N LEU A 20 5.83 11.99 -9.78
CA LEU A 20 5.17 10.69 -9.62
C LEU A 20 4.38 10.60 -8.30
N ALA A 21 4.87 11.29 -7.26
CA ALA A 21 4.26 11.38 -5.93
C ALA A 21 3.60 12.75 -5.68
N HIS A 22 3.43 13.59 -6.71
CA HIS A 22 2.88 14.93 -6.53
C HIS A 22 1.41 14.91 -6.10
N HIS A 23 0.60 13.97 -6.56
CA HIS A 23 -0.83 13.87 -6.24
C HIS A 23 -1.21 12.64 -5.40
N ARG A 24 -0.24 11.80 -5.03
CA ARG A 24 -0.50 10.52 -4.36
C ARG A 24 0.64 10.17 -3.40
N ALA A 25 0.33 9.42 -2.35
CA ALA A 25 1.34 8.85 -1.48
C ALA A 25 2.32 7.95 -2.26
N LYS A 26 3.57 7.84 -1.82
CA LYS A 26 4.58 6.93 -2.43
C LYS A 26 4.04 5.51 -2.66
N PRO A 27 3.30 4.88 -1.72
CA PRO A 27 2.79 3.52 -1.92
C PRO A 27 1.76 3.40 -3.05
N ALA A 28 1.09 4.50 -3.42
CA ALA A 28 0.12 4.55 -4.51
C ALA A 28 0.76 4.82 -5.88
N VAL A 29 2.08 4.99 -5.97
CA VAL A 29 2.77 5.21 -7.24
C VAL A 29 2.68 3.95 -8.11
N PRO A 30 2.24 4.07 -9.39
CA PRO A 30 2.23 2.95 -10.33
C PRO A 30 3.62 2.35 -10.55
N PHE A 31 3.69 1.04 -10.69
CA PHE A 31 4.91 0.27 -10.92
C PHE A 31 4.62 -0.92 -11.85
N GLY A 32 5.49 -1.14 -12.84
CA GLY A 32 5.37 -2.31 -13.72
C GLY A 32 4.08 -2.36 -14.56
N GLY A 33 3.50 -1.21 -14.91
CA GLY A 33 2.33 -1.11 -15.78
C GLY A 33 0.98 -1.31 -15.09
N MET A 34 0.82 -2.38 -14.29
CA MET A 34 -0.47 -2.74 -13.67
C MET A 34 -0.50 -2.63 -12.15
N TYR A 35 0.66 -2.54 -11.51
CA TYR A 35 0.75 -2.57 -10.04
C TYR A 35 1.00 -1.18 -9.46
N ARG A 36 0.97 -1.11 -8.14
CA ARG A 36 1.47 -0.01 -7.32
C ARG A 36 2.50 -0.54 -6.34
N ILE A 37 3.32 0.36 -5.80
CA ILE A 37 4.39 -0.01 -4.86
C ILE A 37 3.86 -0.81 -3.66
N ILE A 38 2.65 -0.50 -3.16
CA ILE A 38 2.05 -1.23 -2.02
C ILE A 38 1.75 -2.71 -2.32
N ASP A 39 1.51 -3.06 -3.58
CA ASP A 39 1.08 -4.42 -3.98
C ASP A 39 2.15 -5.46 -3.68
N PHE A 40 3.43 -5.07 -3.70
CA PHE A 40 4.54 -5.95 -3.32
C PHE A 40 4.46 -6.34 -1.84
N THR A 41 4.16 -5.39 -0.95
CA THR A 41 4.06 -5.67 0.49
C THR A 41 2.79 -6.46 0.83
N LEU A 42 1.68 -6.19 0.14
CA LEU A 42 0.44 -6.96 0.30
C LEU A 42 0.62 -8.39 -0.23
N SER A 43 1.24 -8.56 -1.40
CA SER A 43 1.53 -9.88 -1.97
C SER A 43 2.48 -10.68 -1.08
N ASN A 44 3.49 -10.04 -0.48
CA ASN A 44 4.37 -10.71 0.47
C ASN A 44 3.61 -11.21 1.71
N ALA A 45 2.69 -10.40 2.26
CA ALA A 45 1.86 -10.82 3.38
C ALA A 45 0.99 -12.03 3.00
N MET A 46 0.30 -11.95 1.85
CA MET A 46 -0.56 -13.03 1.34
C MET A 46 0.24 -14.32 1.06
N ASN A 47 1.36 -14.24 0.35
CA ASN A 47 2.23 -15.39 0.05
C ASN A 47 2.87 -16.00 1.31
N SER A 48 2.89 -15.27 2.43
CA SER A 48 3.38 -15.75 3.73
C SER A 48 2.25 -16.30 4.63
N GLY A 49 1.01 -16.35 4.14
CA GLY A 49 -0.16 -16.76 4.92
C GLY A 49 -0.58 -15.75 6.00
N LEU A 50 -0.20 -14.47 5.85
CA LEU A 50 -0.50 -13.39 6.78
C LEU A 50 -1.71 -12.59 6.30
N ASN A 51 -2.90 -13.04 6.67
CA ASN A 51 -4.16 -12.55 6.09
C ASN A 51 -4.83 -11.41 6.87
N VAL A 52 -4.25 -10.98 8.00
CA VAL A 52 -4.75 -9.84 8.79
C VAL A 52 -3.80 -8.67 8.61
N VAL A 53 -4.20 -7.69 7.80
CA VAL A 53 -3.37 -6.54 7.41
C VAL A 53 -4.05 -5.23 7.79
N GLY A 54 -3.35 -4.39 8.54
CA GLY A 54 -3.68 -2.98 8.74
C GLY A 54 -2.80 -2.09 7.88
N VAL A 55 -3.37 -1.06 7.25
CA VAL A 55 -2.65 -0.10 6.43
C VAL A 55 -2.78 1.30 7.04
N LEU A 56 -1.68 1.83 7.55
CA LEU A 56 -1.62 3.18 8.14
C LEU A 56 -1.27 4.19 7.05
N THR A 57 -2.21 5.06 6.71
CA THR A 57 -2.03 6.12 5.70
C THR A 57 -1.90 7.50 6.37
N GLN A 58 -1.36 8.49 5.65
CA GLN A 58 -1.20 9.84 6.20
C GLN A 58 -1.35 10.90 5.10
N TYR A 59 -0.34 11.06 4.25
CA TYR A 59 -0.31 12.11 3.23
C TYR A 59 -0.99 11.65 1.94
N LYS A 60 -1.89 12.47 1.39
CA LYS A 60 -2.59 12.24 0.10
C LYS A 60 -3.09 10.78 -0.06
N PRO A 61 -3.91 10.28 0.89
CA PRO A 61 -4.24 8.86 0.97
C PRO A 61 -5.31 8.44 -0.03
N LEU A 62 -6.08 9.36 -0.61
CA LEU A 62 -7.28 9.05 -1.41
C LEU A 62 -7.01 8.01 -2.50
N SER A 63 -6.02 8.27 -3.37
CA SER A 63 -5.65 7.33 -4.44
C SER A 63 -5.25 5.96 -3.91
N LEU A 64 -4.61 5.89 -2.73
CA LEU A 64 -4.23 4.62 -2.11
C LEU A 64 -5.45 3.87 -1.55
N MET A 65 -6.36 4.60 -0.88
CA MET A 65 -7.58 4.03 -0.31
C MET A 65 -8.51 3.51 -1.41
N ASP A 66 -8.66 4.25 -2.51
CA ASP A 66 -9.43 3.81 -3.68
C ASP A 66 -8.86 2.53 -4.32
N HIS A 67 -7.54 2.35 -4.28
CA HIS A 67 -6.86 1.16 -4.82
C HIS A 67 -7.04 -0.07 -3.93
N ILE A 68 -7.06 0.10 -2.61
CA ILE A 68 -7.24 -1.00 -1.65
C ILE A 68 -8.72 -1.36 -1.51
N GLY A 69 -9.61 -0.37 -1.63
CA GLY A 69 -11.05 -0.56 -1.46
C GLY A 69 -11.41 -0.99 -0.04
N THR A 70 -12.43 -1.85 0.06
CA THR A 70 -12.92 -2.42 1.33
C THR A 70 -12.07 -3.60 1.82
N GLY A 71 -11.10 -4.05 1.03
CA GLY A 71 -10.29 -5.25 1.31
C GLY A 71 -11.09 -6.56 1.21
N GLU A 72 -12.26 -6.52 0.55
CA GLU A 72 -13.04 -7.72 0.24
C GLU A 72 -12.42 -8.47 -0.96
N PRO A 73 -12.50 -9.82 -0.98
CA PRO A 73 -12.01 -10.65 -2.08
C PRO A 73 -12.70 -10.37 -3.43
#